data_AF-A0A315QNB4-F1
#
_entry.id   AF-A0A315QNB4-F1
#
_cell.length_a   1.000
_cell.length_b   1.000
_cell.length_c   1.000
_cell.angle_alpha   90.00
_cell.angle_beta   90.00
_cell.angle_gamma   90.00
#
_symmetry.space_group_name_H-M   'P 1'
#
loop_
_entity.id
_entity.type
_entity.pdbx_description
1 polymer ?
#
loop_
_entity_poly.entity_id
_entity_poly.type
_entity_poly.pdbx_seq_one_letter_code
_entity_poly.pdbx_strand_id
1 'polypeptide(L)'
;NKGGRFFYATTKAAKSYAEFEYQDDDYFLFGKETAGLPEELLENNLDRCIRIPMKDDLRSLNLSNSVSIIIYEALRQNNFINLNKKGKYKKEI
;
A
#
# COMPACT_ATOMS: atom_id res chain seq x y z
N ASN A 1 9.89 15.62 2.05
CA ASN A 1 10.44 15.46 0.70
C ASN A 1 9.56 16.15 -0.33
N LYS A 2 9.97 17.32 -0.84
CA LYS A 2 9.15 18.14 -1.77
C LYS A 2 9.03 17.55 -3.19
N GLY A 3 9.83 16.53 -3.53
CA GLY A 3 9.77 15.82 -4.82
C GLY A 3 9.51 14.31 -4.70
N GLY A 4 9.05 13.84 -3.54
CA GLY A 4 8.72 12.42 -3.36
C GLY A 4 7.45 12.04 -4.10
N ARG A 5 7.35 10.77 -4.52
CA ARG A 5 6.10 10.19 -5.05
C ARG A 5 5.28 9.66 -3.88
N PHE A 6 4.09 10.22 -3.69
CA PHE A 6 3.20 9.87 -2.58
C PHE A 6 1.97 9.15 -3.07
N PHE A 7 1.63 8.05 -2.40
CA PHE A 7 0.42 7.27 -2.60
C PHE A 7 -0.47 7.35 -1.36
N TYR A 8 -1.78 7.43 -1.58
CA TYR A 8 -2.74 7.72 -0.51
C TYR A 8 -3.72 6.56 -0.38
N ALA A 9 -3.59 5.77 0.67
CA ALA A 9 -4.44 4.61 0.90
C ALA A 9 -5.83 5.04 1.37
N THR A 10 -6.86 4.74 0.56
CA THR A 10 -8.25 5.08 0.85
C THR A 10 -9.20 4.11 0.17
N THR A 11 -10.36 3.83 0.77
CA THR A 11 -11.41 3.02 0.13
C THR A 11 -12.09 3.74 -1.04
N LYS A 12 -11.96 5.08 -1.10
CA LYS A 12 -12.57 5.95 -2.11
C LYS A 12 -11.82 5.98 -3.46
N ALA A 13 -10.66 5.33 -3.56
CA ALA A 13 -9.85 5.40 -4.77
C ALA A 13 -10.52 4.71 -5.97
N ALA A 14 -10.25 5.19 -7.18
CA ALA A 14 -10.74 4.55 -8.40
C ALA A 14 -9.92 3.32 -8.81
N LYS A 15 -8.64 3.29 -8.46
CA LYS A 15 -7.68 2.25 -8.87
C LYS A 15 -7.21 1.40 -7.69
N SER A 16 -7.06 0.11 -7.94
CA SER A 16 -6.44 -0.83 -7.02
C SER A 16 -4.97 -0.50 -6.79
N TYR A 17 -4.46 -0.76 -5.59
CA TYR A 17 -3.03 -0.68 -5.28
C TYR A 17 -2.16 -1.52 -6.22
N ALA A 18 -2.71 -2.58 -6.82
CA ALA A 18 -1.96 -3.47 -7.72
C ALA A 18 -1.84 -2.95 -9.16
N GLU A 19 -2.52 -1.85 -9.51
CA GLU A 19 -2.48 -1.26 -10.86
C GLU A 19 -1.36 -0.23 -11.05
N PHE A 20 -0.65 0.12 -9.97
CA PHE A 20 0.43 1.11 -10.01
C PHE A 20 1.79 0.44 -10.08
N GLU A 21 2.71 1.11 -10.77
CA GLU A 21 4.13 0.78 -10.77
C GLU A 21 4.84 1.57 -9.67
N TYR A 22 5.26 0.84 -8.64
CA TYR A 22 6.01 1.35 -7.51
C TYR A 22 7.50 1.30 -7.77
N GLN A 23 8.22 2.27 -7.23
CA GLN A 23 9.66 2.38 -7.28
C GLN A 23 10.23 2.54 -5.87
N ASP A 24 11.56 2.43 -5.77
CA ASP A 24 12.27 2.80 -4.54
C ASP A 24 12.00 4.28 -4.19
N ASP A 25 12.05 4.60 -2.90
CA ASP A 25 11.69 5.92 -2.34
C ASP A 25 10.23 6.39 -2.54
N ASP A 26 9.29 5.49 -2.88
CA ASP A 26 7.86 5.80 -2.83
C ASP A 26 7.35 5.88 -1.38
N TYR A 27 6.44 6.83 -1.13
CA TYR A 27 5.84 7.08 0.17
C TYR A 27 4.38 6.66 0.18
N PHE A 28 3.97 5.93 1.21
CA PHE A 28 2.59 5.47 1.38
C PHE A 28 1.97 6.11 2.61
N LEU A 29 0.92 6.90 2.42
CA LEU A 29 0.18 7.54 3.49
C LEU A 29 -1.04 6.69 3.84
N PHE A 30 -1.18 6.41 5.13
CA PHE A 30 -2.33 5.73 5.70
C PHE A 30 -3.00 6.64 6.72
N GLY A 31 -4.32 6.65 6.67
CA GLY A 31 -5.14 7.42 7.59
C GLY A 31 -5.26 6.77 8.97
N LYS A 32 -5.92 7.48 9.88
CA LYS A 32 -6.35 6.90 11.17
C LYS A 32 -7.36 5.78 10.89
N GLU A 33 -7.32 4.70 11.67
CA GLU A 33 -8.20 3.54 11.45
C GLU A 33 -9.70 3.90 11.46
N THR A 34 -10.10 4.88 12.27
CA THR A 34 -11.50 5.31 12.39
C THR A 34 -11.93 6.40 11.41
N ALA A 35 -10.99 7.23 10.94
CA ALA A 35 -11.30 8.45 10.20
C ALA A 35 -10.70 8.51 8.79
N GLY A 36 -9.75 7.63 8.47
CA GLY A 36 -9.02 7.67 7.22
C GLY A 36 -8.11 8.91 7.10
N LEU A 37 -7.81 9.27 5.85
CA LEU A 37 -7.07 10.49 5.50
C LEU A 37 -8.04 11.67 5.32
N PRO A 38 -7.59 12.91 5.56
CA PRO A 38 -8.40 14.10 5.28
C PRO A 38 -8.89 14.14 3.83
N GLU A 39 -10.14 14.52 3.60
CA GLU A 39 -10.76 14.52 2.27
C GLU A 39 -10.04 15.48 1.29
N GLU A 40 -9.71 16.69 1.75
CA GLU A 40 -8.93 17.68 0.98
C GLU A 40 -7.57 17.12 0.52
N LEU A 41 -6.93 16.25 1.31
CA LEU A 41 -5.67 15.62 0.92
C LEU A 41 -5.89 14.63 -0.24
N LEU A 42 -7.00 13.89 -0.22
CA LEU A 42 -7.35 12.93 -1.27
C LEU A 42 -7.76 13.64 -2.56
N GLU A 43 -8.58 14.68 -2.46
CA GLU A 43 -9.05 15.47 -3.62
C GLU A 43 -7.89 16.11 -4.39
N ASN A 44 -6.87 16.59 -3.67
CA ASN A 44 -5.66 17.15 -4.30
C ASN A 44 -4.71 16.10 -4.91
N ASN A 45 -4.97 14.80 -4.72
CA ASN A 45 -4.06 13.72 -5.14
C ASN A 45 -4.80 12.48 -5.70
N LEU A 46 -5.97 12.69 -6.32
CA LEU A 46 -6.84 11.59 -6.80
C LEU A 46 -6.13 10.61 -7.74
N ASP A 47 -5.16 11.09 -8.52
CA ASP A 47 -4.38 10.29 -9.46
C ASP A 47 -3.47 9.24 -8.78
N ARG A 48 -3.13 9.46 -7.51
CA ARG A 48 -2.27 8.56 -6.70
C ARG A 48 -2.98 8.01 -5.46
N CYS A 49 -4.30 8.16 -5.40
CA CYS A 49 -5.11 7.43 -4.43
C CYS A 49 -5.16 5.94 -4.82
N ILE A 50 -4.95 5.07 -3.84
CA ILE A 50 -4.95 3.61 -4.02
C ILE A 50 -5.94 2.95 -3.05
N ARG A 51 -6.63 1.91 -3.52
CA ARG A 51 -7.48 1.07 -2.66
C ARG A 51 -7.06 -0.39 -2.67
N ILE A 52 -7.32 -1.09 -1.58
CA ILE A 52 -7.36 -2.55 -1.55
C ILE A 52 -8.75 -2.97 -2.05
N PRO A 53 -8.85 -3.82 -3.09
CA PRO A 53 -10.14 -4.35 -3.52
C PRO A 53 -10.81 -5.12 -2.37
N MET A 54 -12.06 -4.76 -2.09
CA MET A 54 -12.88 -5.35 -1.03
C MET A 54 -14.32 -5.45 -1.55
N LYS A 55 -15.09 -6.41 -1.03
CA LYS A 55 -16.52 -6.52 -1.31
C LYS A 55 -17.28 -5.43 -0.54
N ASP A 56 -18.30 -4.82 -1.15
CA ASP A 56 -18.99 -3.62 -0.63
C ASP A 56 -19.61 -3.80 0.76
N ASP A 57 -20.05 -5.01 1.11
CA ASP A 57 -20.69 -5.30 2.42
C ASP A 57 -19.71 -5.65 3.54
N LEU A 58 -18.40 -5.58 3.29
CA LEU A 58 -17.39 -5.93 4.28
C LEU A 58 -16.82 -4.69 4.96
N ARG A 59 -16.58 -4.81 6.27
CA ARG A 59 -15.78 -3.83 7.00
C ARG A 59 -14.36 -3.77 6.42
N SER A 60 -13.79 -2.58 6.41
CA SER A 60 -12.40 -2.37 6.03
C SER A 60 -11.45 -3.26 6.84
N LEU A 61 -10.33 -3.65 6.22
CA LEU A 61 -9.25 -4.33 6.91
C LEU A 61 -8.69 -3.44 8.02
N ASN A 62 -8.14 -4.05 9.07
CA ASN A 62 -7.42 -3.27 10.06
C ASN A 62 -6.22 -2.56 9.42
N LEU A 63 -5.76 -1.50 10.07
CA LEU A 63 -4.68 -0.65 9.52
C LEU A 63 -3.39 -1.45 9.27
N SER A 64 -2.99 -2.33 10.19
CA SER A 64 -1.75 -3.13 10.06
C SER A 64 -1.77 -4.06 8.84
N ASN A 65 -2.89 -4.75 8.60
CA ASN A 65 -3.05 -5.62 7.44
C ASN A 65 -3.03 -4.80 6.15
N SER A 66 -3.70 -3.65 6.14
CA SER A 66 -3.73 -2.75 4.98
C SER A 66 -2.32 -2.25 4.61
N VAL A 67 -1.54 -1.82 5.61
CA VAL A 67 -0.13 -1.43 5.44
C VAL A 67 0.68 -2.61 4.91
N SER A 68 0.56 -3.79 5.54
CA SER A 68 1.33 -4.97 5.16
C SER A 68 1.08 -5.37 3.70
N ILE A 69 -0.18 -5.38 3.25
CA ILE A 69 -0.56 -5.72 1.88
C ILE A 69 0.07 -4.76 0.87
N ILE A 70 -0.11 -3.46 1.07
CA ILE A 70 0.35 -2.45 0.12
C ILE A 70 1.89 -2.40 0.07
N ILE A 71 2.54 -2.44 1.23
CA ILE A 71 4.01 -2.38 1.30
C ILE A 71 4.64 -3.64 0.72
N TYR A 72 4.09 -4.83 0.97
CA TYR A 72 4.64 -6.05 0.35
C TYR A 72 4.43 -6.12 -1.15
N GLU A 73 3.39 -5.48 -1.70
CA GLU A 73 3.27 -5.35 -3.16
C GLU A 73 4.34 -4.43 -3.73
N ALA A 74 4.55 -3.26 -3.13
CA ALA A 74 5.63 -2.36 -3.54
C ALA A 74 7.00 -3.04 -3.44
N LEU A 75 7.25 -3.78 -2.36
CA LEU A 75 8.47 -4.59 -2.21
C LEU A 75 8.54 -5.68 -3.29
N ARG A 76 7.45 -6.39 -3.58
CA ARG A 76 7.42 -7.44 -4.62
C ARG A 76 7.78 -6.87 -5.99
N GLN A 77 7.22 -5.73 -6.37
CA GLN A 77 7.55 -5.04 -7.63
C GLN A 77 9.03 -4.62 -7.66
N ASN A 78 9.54 -4.13 -6.53
CA ASN A 78 10.96 -3.79 -6.35
C ASN A 78 11.85 -5.01 -6.01
N ASN A 79 11.41 -6.21 -6.38
CA ASN A 79 12.14 -7.46 -6.23
C ASN A 79 12.70 -7.64 -4.80
N PHE A 80 11.90 -7.33 -3.78
CA PHE A 80 12.23 -7.39 -2.36
C PHE A 80 13.65 -6.87 -2.05
N ILE A 81 14.00 -5.68 -2.55
CA ILE A 81 15.33 -5.08 -2.37
C ILE A 81 15.71 -5.09 -0.88
N ASN A 82 16.96 -5.46 -0.59
CA ASN A 82 17.50 -5.56 0.78
C ASN A 82 16.81 -6.56 1.72
N LEU A 83 15.93 -7.45 1.22
CA LEU A 83 15.30 -8.50 2.02
C LEU A 83 15.81 -9.90 1.66
N ASN A 84 15.79 -10.79 2.64
CA ASN A 84 16.13 -12.20 2.44
C ASN A 84 15.01 -12.91 1.67
N LYS A 85 15.31 -13.38 0.45
CA LYS A 85 14.35 -14.09 -0.43
C LYS A 85 14.35 -15.61 -0.27
N LYS A 86 15.36 -16.15 0.42
CA LYS A 86 15.54 -17.59 0.61
C LYS A 86 15.62 -17.89 2.10
N GLY A 87 14.72 -18.74 2.57
CA GLY A 87 14.85 -19.38 3.87
C GLY A 87 15.79 -20.58 3.79
N LYS A 88 16.22 -21.08 4.96
CA LYS A 88 16.86 -22.39 5.09
C LYS A 88 15.90 -23.30 5.85
N TYR A 89 15.48 -24.40 5.24
CA TYR A 89 14.75 -25.45 5.95
C TYR A 89 15.76 -26.29 6.76
N LYS A 90 15.46 -26.59 8.04
CA LYS A 90 16.41 -27.27 8.95
C LYS A 90 16.60 -28.78 8.70
N LYS A 91 16.04 -29.35 7.63
CA LYS A 91 16.29 -30.74 7.23
C LYS A 91 16.89 -30.78 5.84
N GLU A 92 18.20 -30.96 5.79
CA GLU A 92 18.83 -31.71 4.71
C GLU A 92 18.25 -33.14 4.77
N ILE A 93 17.74 -33.62 3.63
CA ILE A 93 17.56 -35.06 3.40
C ILE A 93 18.87 -35.55 2.81
#